data_AF-A0A6G3Q7T0-F1
#
_entry.id   AF-A0A6G3Q7T0-F1
#
_cell.length_a   1.000
_cell.length_b   1.000
_cell.length_c   1.000
_cell.angle_alpha   90.00
_cell.angle_beta   90.00
_cell.angle_gamma   90.00
#
_symmetry.space_group_name_H-M   'P 1'
#
loop_
_entity.id
_entity.type
_entity.pdbx_description
1 polymer ?
#
loop_
_entity_poly.entity_id
_entity_poly.type
_entity_poly.pdbx_seq_one_letter_code
_entity_poly.pdbx_strand_id
1 'polypeptide(L)' 'MDSRVPSPMAPTLDHIVPLARGGSHEPANVQAAHFLCNNKKNDR' A
#
# COMPACT_ATOMS: atom_id res chain seq x y z
N MET A 1 21.93 -12.93 3.57
CA MET A 1 20.70 -12.21 3.95
C MET A 1 19.92 -11.88 2.67
N ASP A 2 18.98 -12.72 2.27
CA ASP A 2 18.08 -12.44 1.15
C ASP A 2 17.12 -11.31 1.53
N SER A 3 17.60 -10.07 1.45
CA SER A 3 16.73 -8.89 1.50
C SER A 3 16.06 -8.75 0.14
N ARG A 4 15.10 -9.64 -0.17
CA ARG A 4 14.23 -9.43 -1.33
C ARG A 4 13.50 -8.11 -1.11
N VAL A 5 13.87 -7.11 -1.89
CA VAL A 5 13.22 -5.80 -1.91
C VAL A 5 12.00 -5.91 -2.81
N PRO A 6 10.82 -5.42 -2.37
CA PRO A 6 10.54 -4.91 -1.02
C PRO A 6 10.37 -6.06 0.00
N SER A 7 10.94 -5.87 1.20
CA SER A 7 10.70 -6.78 2.33
C SER A 7 9.18 -6.85 2.58
N PRO A 8 8.61 -8.02 2.93
CA PRO A 8 7.18 -8.14 3.20
C PRO A 8 6.67 -7.14 4.25
N MET A 9 7.51 -6.74 5.20
CA MET A 9 7.22 -5.76 6.26
C MET A 9 7.76 -4.35 5.96
N ALA A 10 8.21 -4.08 4.74
CA ALA A 10 8.63 -2.73 4.35
C ALA A 10 7.43 -1.76 4.40
N PRO A 11 7.59 -0.53 4.92
CA PRO A 11 6.53 0.47 4.91
C PRO A 11 6.23 0.93 3.48
N THR A 12 4.95 1.06 3.17
CA THR A 12 4.40 1.48 1.88
C THR A 12 3.19 2.40 2.10
N LEU A 13 2.86 3.18 1.08
CA LEU A 13 1.65 4.00 1.06
C LEU A 13 0.51 3.16 0.48
N ASP A 14 -0.55 2.98 1.25
CA ASP A 14 -1.79 2.31 0.84
C ASP A 14 -2.89 3.35 0.65
N HIS A 15 -3.55 3.33 -0.51
CA HIS A 15 -4.68 4.20 -0.79
C HIS A 15 -5.94 3.62 -0.14
N ILE A 16 -6.57 4.38 0.76
CA ILE A 16 -7.80 3.96 1.45
C ILE A 16 -8.88 3.63 0.41
N VAL A 17 -9.12 4.56 -0.51
CA VAL A 17 -9.89 4.35 -1.74
C VAL A 17 -8.91 4.10 -2.90
N PRO A 18 -8.97 2.96 -3.59
CA PRO A 18 -8.10 2.68 -4.72
C PRO A 18 -8.19 3.74 -5.82
N LEU A 19 -7.05 4.11 -6.42
CA LEU A 19 -7.00 5.05 -7.54
C LEU A 19 -7.87 4.59 -8.73
N ALA A 20 -7.90 3.27 -8.99
CA ALA A 20 -8.74 2.67 -10.03
C ALA A 20 -10.25 2.85 -9.78
N ARG A 21 -10.67 3.10 -8.53
CA ARG A 21 -12.05 3.37 -8.13
C ARG A 21 -12.34 4.87 -7.96
N GLY A 22 -11.41 5.74 -8.38
CA GLY A 22 -11.55 7.20 -8.27
C GLY A 22 -11.02 7.80 -6.97
N GLY A 23 -10.21 7.07 -6.20
CA GLY A 23 -9.52 7.62 -5.04
C GLY A 23 -8.49 8.69 -5.43
N SER A 24 -8.25 9.68 -4.56
CA SER A 24 -7.26 10.74 -4.76
C SER A 24 -5.88 10.36 -4.21
N HIS A 25 -4.80 10.93 -4.77
CA HIS A 25 -3.45 10.79 -4.21
C HIS A 25 -3.18 11.92 -3.19
N GLU A 26 -4.03 12.00 -2.18
CA GLU A 26 -3.93 13.01 -1.12
C GLU A 26 -3.58 12.36 0.22
N PRO A 27 -2.91 13.08 1.14
CA PRO A 27 -2.59 12.54 2.47
C PRO A 27 -3.81 12.01 3.23
N ALA A 28 -5.00 12.55 2.96
CA ALA A 28 -6.26 12.11 3.55
C ALA A 28 -6.74 10.74 3.03
N ASN A 29 -6.33 10.34 1.81
CA ASN A 29 -6.68 9.05 1.19
C ASN A 29 -5.51 8.05 1.25
N VAL A 30 -4.47 8.31 2.05
CA VAL A 30 -3.29 7.46 2.13
C VAL A 30 -3.02 7.08 3.59
N GLN A 31 -2.70 5.82 3.82
CA GLN A 31 -2.26 5.29 5.12
C GLN A 31 -0.95 4.51 5.00
N ALA A 32 -0.22 4.41 6.11
CA ALA A 32 0.98 3.58 6.19
C ALA A 32 0.58 2.10 6.30
N ALA A 33 1.07 1.26 5.38
CA ALA A 33 0.85 -0.18 5.39
C ALA A 33 2.14 -0.93 5.06
N HIS A 34 2.27 -2.18 5.49
CA HIS A 34 3.35 -3.03 5.02
C HIS A 34 3.15 -3.43 3.55
N PHE A 35 4.22 -3.66 2.81
CA PHE A 35 4.16 -4.14 1.41
C PHE A 35 3.25 -5.37 1.26
N LEU A 36 3.39 -6.36 2.15
CA LEU A 36 2.54 -7.56 2.13
C LEU A 36 1.07 -7.25 2.44
N CYS A 37 0.81 -6.37 3.41
CA CYS A 37 -0.55 -5.97 3.79
C CYS A 37 -1.24 -5.22 2.65
N ASN A 38 -0.54 -4.25 2.04
CA ASN A 38 -1.00 -3.49 0.89
C ASN A 38 -1.26 -4.40 -0.31
N ASN A 39 -0.33 -5.31 -0.61
CA ASN A 39 -0.49 -6.28 -1.71
C ASN A 39 -1.67 -7.24 -1.49
N LYS A 40 -1.88 -7.68 -0.24
CA LYS A 40 -3.02 -8.54 0.13
C LYS A 40 -4.37 -7.80 0.08
N LYS A 41 -4.37 -6.49 0.36
CA LYS A 41 -5.57 -5.63 0.26
C LYS A 41 -5.97 -5.41 -1.20
N ASN A 42 -5.01 -5.14 -2.09
CA ASN A 42 -5.24 -4.93 -3.52
C ASN A 42 -6.26 -3.81 -3.79
N ASP A 43 -7.33 -4.07 -4.55
CA ASP A 43 -8.38 -3.11 -4.90
C ASP A 43 -9.63 -3.18 -3.98
N ARG A 44 -9.53 -3.89 -2.84
CA ARG A 44 -10.58 -3.96 -1.81
C ARG A 44 -10.51 -2.79 -0.85
#